data_AF-A0A432RCU8-F1
#
_entry.id   AF-A0A432RCU8-F1
#
_cell.length_a   1.000
_cell.length_b   1.000
_cell.length_c   1.000
_cell.angle_alpha   90.00
_cell.angle_beta   90.00
_cell.angle_gamma   90.00
#
_symmetry.space_group_name_H-M   'P 1'
#
loop_
_entity.id
_entity.type
_entity.pdbx_description
1 polymer ?
#
loop_
_entity_poly.entity_id
_entity_poly.type
_entity_poly.pdbx_seq_one_letter_code
_entity_poly.pdbx_strand_id
1 'polypeptide(L)' 'MISSHLNFKNKHILVVGDVMLDRYWHGGTSRISPEAPVQVVKVSNVEDRP' A
#
# COMPACT_ATOMS: atom_id res chain seq x y z
N MET A 1 2.86 33.07 -17.01
CA MET A 1 3.32 32.68 -15.67
C MET A 1 2.09 32.29 -14.85
N ILE A 2 1.55 31.09 -15.08
CA ILE A 2 0.33 30.61 -14.41
C ILE A 2 0.79 29.88 -13.16
N SER A 3 0.63 30.49 -11.99
CA SER A 3 0.83 29.79 -10.73
C SER A 3 -0.52 29.35 -10.20
N SER A 4 -0.81 28.05 -10.31
CA SER A 4 -1.94 27.41 -9.65
C SER A 4 -1.65 27.30 -8.15
N HIS A 5 -2.00 28.34 -7.40
CA HIS A 5 -1.90 28.30 -5.94
C HIS A 5 -3.09 27.56 -5.34
N LEU A 6 -2.96 26.25 -5.15
CA LEU A 6 -3.81 25.48 -4.23
C LEU A 6 -3.44 25.89 -2.79
N ASN A 7 -4.18 26.84 -2.22
CA ASN A 7 -4.00 27.25 -0.83
C ASN A 7 -5.07 26.57 0.05
N PHE A 8 -4.62 25.65 0.93
CA PHE A 8 -5.46 24.90 1.86
C PHE A 8 -5.55 25.54 3.26
N LYS A 9 -4.88 26.68 3.48
CA LYS A 9 -4.94 27.40 4.76
C LYS A 9 -6.40 27.83 5.00
N ASN A 10 -7.00 27.36 6.09
CA ASN A 10 -8.41 27.57 6.49
C ASN A 10 -9.47 26.78 5.72
N LYS A 11 -9.14 25.61 5.15
CA LYS A 11 -10.14 24.68 4.61
C LYS A 11 -10.39 23.53 5.60
N HIS A 12 -11.66 23.22 5.84
CA HIS A 12 -12.07 22.04 6.61
C HIS A 12 -12.47 20.94 5.64
N ILE A 13 -11.79 19.80 5.70
CA ILE A 13 -12.04 18.63 4.86
C ILE A 13 -12.62 17.55 5.76
N LEU A 14 -13.83 17.09 5.44
CA LEU A 14 -14.47 15.96 6.11
C LEU A 14 -14.25 14.70 5.27
N VAL A 15 -13.59 13.71 5.85
CA VAL A 15 -13.42 12.38 5.26
C VAL A 15 -14.37 11.43 6.00
N VAL A 16 -15.25 10.75 5.27
CA VAL A 16 -16.20 9.77 5.82
C VAL A 16 -16.09 8.49 5.01
N GLY A 17 -15.90 7.38 5.71
CA GLY A 17 -15.79 6.05 5.12
C GLY A 17 -15.02 5.13 6.03
N ASP A 18 -14.76 3.93 5.54
CA ASP A 18 -13.95 2.94 6.23
C ASP A 18 -12.46 3.27 6.11
N VAL A 19 -11.72 2.99 7.18
CA VAL A 19 -10.27 3.10 7.20
C VAL A 19 -9.69 1.73 6.91
N MET A 20 -8.63 1.69 6.11
CA MET A 20 -7.85 0.48 5.83
C MET A 20 -6.45 0.61 6.44
N LEU A 21 -5.89 -0.54 6.82
CA LEU A 21 -4.51 -0.67 7.24
C LEU A 21 -3.70 -1.33 6.13
N ASP A 22 -2.60 -0.69 5.74
CA ASP A 22 -1.68 -1.26 4.78
C ASP A 22 -0.62 -2.11 5.49
N ARG A 23 -0.58 -3.40 5.13
CA ARG A 23 0.43 -4.35 5.59
C ARG A 23 1.23 -4.86 4.40
N TYR A 24 2.55 -4.83 4.54
CA TYR A 24 3.47 -5.24 3.50
C TYR A 24 4.20 -6.52 3.90
N TRP A 25 4.21 -7.50 3.00
CA TRP A 25 4.96 -8.75 3.16
C TRP A 25 6.11 -8.78 2.17
N HIS A 26 7.31 -8.98 2.69
CA HIS A 26 8.54 -9.07 1.93
C HIS A 26 9.11 -10.48 2.03
N GLY A 27 9.54 -11.03 0.91
CA GLY A 27 10.10 -12.37 0.85
C GLY A 27 10.62 -12.70 -0.54
N GLY A 28 11.58 -13.63 -0.62
CA GLY A 28 12.08 -14.14 -1.88
C GLY A 28 11.16 -15.20 -2.48
N THR A 29 11.31 -15.45 -3.79
CA THR A 29 10.65 -16.54 -4.52
C THR A 29 11.71 -17.40 -5.19
N SER A 30 11.57 -18.72 -5.09
CA SER A 30 12.54 -19.67 -5.66
C SER A 30 11.90 -20.84 -6.39
N ARG A 31 10.56 -20.96 -6.37
CA ARG A 31 9.84 -22.04 -7.05
C ARG A 31 8.45 -21.61 -7.50
N ILE A 32 7.93 -22.36 -8.46
CA ILE A 32 6.53 -22.33 -8.90
C ILE A 32 5.73 -23.35 -8.08
N SER A 33 4.49 -23.03 -7.73
CA SER A 33 3.56 -23.97 -7.07
C SER A 33 3.23 -25.13 -8.01
N PRO A 34 3.21 -26.38 -7.52
CA PRO A 34 2.74 -27.51 -8.33
C PRO A 34 1.21 -27.53 -8.51
N GLU A 35 0.46 -26.81 -7.67
CA GLU A 35 -1.01 -26.74 -7.71
C GLU A 35 -1.56 -25.75 -8.74
N ALA A 36 -0.79 -24.71 -9.07
CA ALA A 36 -1.15 -23.71 -10.06
C ALA A 36 0.10 -22.97 -10.57
N PRO A 37 0.09 -22.37 -11.78
CA PRO A 37 1.23 -21.66 -12.34
C PRO A 37 1.45 -20.29 -11.68
N VAL A 38 1.65 -20.28 -10.36
CA VAL A 38 1.90 -19.11 -9.52
C VAL A 38 3.19 -19.27 -8.73
N GLN A 39 3.87 -18.15 -8.46
CA GLN A 39 5.09 -18.15 -7.67
C GLN A 39 4.78 -18.32 -6.17
N VAL A 40 5.64 -19.06 -5.46
CA VAL A 40 5.54 -19.17 -4.01
C VAL A 40 6.52 -18.21 -3.35
N VAL A 41 6.00 -17.18 -2.68
CA VAL A 41 6.80 -16.24 -1.88
C VAL A 41 7.07 -16.84 -0.50
N LYS A 42 8.34 -16.99 -0.15
CA LYS A 42 8.76 -17.29 1.22
C LYS A 42 8.90 -15.98 1.99
N VAL A 43 7.84 -15.58 2.68
CA VAL A 43 7.82 -14.35 3.48
C VAL A 43 8.90 -14.40 4.57
N SER A 44 9.72 -13.36 4.63
CA SER A 44 10.81 -13.20 5.58
C SER A 44 10.69 -11.95 6.45
N ASN A 45 9.89 -10.97 6.04
CA ASN A 45 9.64 -9.75 6.81
C ASN A 45 8.20 -9.25 6.58
N VAL A 46 7.59 -8.70 7.63
CA VAL A 46 6.27 -8.07 7.61
C VAL A 46 6.39 -6.68 8.20
N GLU A 47 5.85 -5.68 7.52
CA GLU A 47 5.84 -4.28 7.95
C GLU A 47 4.40 -3.76 7.98
N ASP A 48 4.00 -3.20 9.12
CA ASP A 48 2.74 -2.50 9.29
C ASP A 48 3.01 -0.98 9.18
N ARG A 49 2.33 -0.30 8.25
CA ARG A 49 2.44 1.17 8.11
C ARG A 49 1.19 1.85 8.67
N PRO A 50 1.33 2.78 9.63
CA PRO A 50 0.22 3.53 10.21
C PRO A 50 -0.27 4.67 9.31
#